data_AF-A0AAV8SC71-F1
#
_entry.id   AF-A0AAV8SC71-F1
#
_cell.length_a   1.000
_cell.length_b   1.000
_cell.length_c   1.000
_cell.angle_alpha   90.00
_cell.angle_beta   90.00
_cell.angle_gamma   90.00
#
_symmetry.space_group_name_H-M   'P 1'
#
loop_
_entity.id
_entity.type
_entity.pdbx_description
1 polymer ?
#
loop_
_entity_poly.entity_id
_entity_poly.type
_entity_poly.pdbx_seq_one_letter_code
_entity_poly.pdbx_strand_id
1 'polypeptide(L)'
;MGGCDKQGFPMKQGVLTPGRVRLLLHRDTPCFRGYGRRNRERRRKSIRGCIVSPNLSVLNLVIVKKGENDLPGLTDIEKPRMRGPKRASNIRKLFNLLKNESKYKVHRPGASMKKQCQTEQEKRKPYPRTKSTERVKEKNKYKQIGNRAMEKEEKPNRGQTWSHKKIIVSLEDEDAAR
;
A
#
# COMPACT_ATOMS: atom_id res chain seq x y z
N MET A 1 -8.36 -2.35 -18.63
CA MET A 1 -9.29 -2.29 -19.78
C MET A 1 -9.78 -3.68 -20.10
N GLY A 2 -10.90 -3.81 -20.80
CA GLY A 2 -11.53 -5.10 -21.05
C GLY A 2 -12.87 -4.93 -21.73
N GLY A 3 -13.76 -5.90 -21.55
CA GLY A 3 -15.09 -5.86 -22.16
C GLY A 3 -15.97 -6.99 -21.66
N CYS A 4 -17.20 -6.99 -22.12
CA CYS A 4 -18.21 -8.01 -21.83
C CYS A 4 -18.80 -8.56 -23.13
N ASP A 5 -19.02 -9.87 -23.14
CA ASP A 5 -19.79 -10.57 -24.17
C ASP A 5 -21.29 -10.25 -24.06
N LYS A 6 -22.08 -10.55 -25.09
CA LYS A 6 -23.55 -10.40 -25.13
C LYS A 6 -24.28 -11.06 -23.96
N GLN A 7 -23.75 -12.16 -23.42
CA GLN A 7 -24.32 -12.83 -22.23
C GLN A 7 -23.70 -12.35 -20.91
N GLY A 8 -22.95 -11.25 -20.91
CA GLY A 8 -22.37 -10.64 -19.71
C GLY A 8 -21.11 -11.33 -19.18
N PHE A 9 -20.52 -12.28 -19.92
CA PHE A 9 -19.25 -12.88 -19.51
C PHE A 9 -18.10 -11.89 -19.73
N PRO A 10 -17.29 -11.60 -18.69
CA PRO A 10 -16.20 -10.65 -18.79
C PRO A 10 -15.00 -11.23 -19.54
N MET A 11 -14.22 -10.36 -20.19
CA MET A 11 -12.93 -10.70 -20.81
C MET A 11 -11.83 -10.87 -19.75
N LYS A 12 -10.97 -11.87 -19.92
CA LYS A 12 -9.78 -12.07 -19.10
C LYS A 12 -8.50 -11.95 -19.93
N GLN A 13 -7.60 -11.09 -19.46
CA GLN A 13 -6.27 -10.94 -20.03
C GLN A 13 -5.48 -12.26 -19.94
N GLY A 14 -4.78 -12.61 -21.02
CA GLY A 14 -3.94 -13.80 -21.11
C GLY A 14 -4.64 -15.08 -21.57
N VAL A 15 -5.95 -15.01 -21.88
CA VAL A 15 -6.69 -16.12 -22.49
C VAL A 15 -6.77 -15.87 -23.99
N LEU A 16 -5.83 -16.44 -24.76
CA LEU A 16 -5.61 -16.20 -26.19
C LEU A 16 -6.62 -16.94 -27.08
N THR A 17 -7.91 -16.79 -26.78
CA THR A 17 -8.98 -17.37 -27.58
C THR A 17 -10.00 -16.29 -27.93
N PRO A 18 -10.58 -16.28 -29.13
CA PRO A 18 -11.70 -15.39 -29.40
C PRO A 18 -12.93 -15.79 -28.59
N GLY A 19 -13.18 -17.10 -28.40
CA GLY A 19 -14.36 -17.63 -27.71
C GLY A 19 -14.33 -17.59 -26.17
N ARG A 20 -15.19 -18.41 -25.56
CA ARG A 20 -15.27 -18.56 -24.10
C ARG A 20 -14.60 -19.83 -23.63
N VAL A 21 -13.98 -19.76 -22.46
CA VAL A 21 -13.29 -20.88 -21.81
C VAL A 21 -13.74 -20.98 -20.35
N ARG A 22 -13.86 -22.22 -19.83
CA ARG A 22 -14.20 -22.49 -18.43
C ARG A 22 -12.95 -22.72 -17.60
N LEU A 23 -12.51 -21.68 -16.88
CA LEU A 23 -11.30 -21.71 -16.05
C LEU A 23 -11.62 -21.80 -14.56
N LEU A 24 -10.73 -22.43 -13.79
CA LEU A 24 -10.79 -22.49 -12.33
C LEU A 24 -10.16 -21.24 -11.71
N LEU A 25 -11.00 -20.27 -11.33
CA LEU A 25 -10.55 -18.99 -10.78
C LEU A 25 -10.40 -19.00 -9.26
N HIS A 26 -9.39 -18.29 -8.77
CA HIS A 26 -9.21 -17.96 -7.35
C HIS A 26 -9.91 -16.64 -7.02
N ARG A 27 -10.23 -16.41 -5.75
CA ARG A 27 -10.74 -15.12 -5.25
C ARG A 27 -9.83 -13.97 -5.65
N ASP A 28 -10.44 -12.81 -5.87
CA ASP A 28 -9.77 -11.56 -6.26
C ASP A 28 -8.98 -11.64 -7.58
N THR A 29 -9.14 -12.71 -8.36
CA THR A 29 -8.67 -12.73 -9.74
C THR A 29 -9.68 -12.03 -10.64
N PRO A 30 -9.25 -11.38 -11.75
CA PRO A 30 -10.18 -10.77 -12.67
C PRO A 30 -11.21 -11.80 -13.13
N CYS A 31 -12.48 -11.36 -13.24
CA CYS A 31 -13.69 -12.16 -13.50
C CYS A 31 -14.25 -12.95 -12.30
N PHE A 32 -13.58 -12.96 -11.14
CA PHE A 32 -14.13 -13.56 -9.90
C PHE A 32 -13.80 -12.75 -8.64
N ARG A 33 -14.78 -11.95 -8.18
CA ARG A 33 -14.67 -11.16 -6.94
C ARG A 33 -14.66 -12.01 -5.67
N GLY A 34 -15.34 -13.15 -5.64
CA GLY A 34 -15.27 -14.09 -4.50
C GLY A 34 -15.91 -13.65 -3.17
N TYR A 35 -16.60 -12.50 -3.11
CA TYR A 35 -17.34 -12.09 -1.90
C TYR A 35 -18.41 -13.13 -1.51
N GLY A 36 -18.55 -13.40 -0.21
CA GLY A 36 -19.56 -14.32 0.34
C GLY A 36 -19.29 -15.82 0.15
N ARG A 37 -18.07 -16.21 -0.24
CA ARG A 37 -17.68 -17.62 -0.45
C ARG A 37 -16.86 -18.15 0.74
N ARG A 38 -16.48 -19.44 0.78
CA ARG A 38 -15.54 -19.98 1.80
C ARG A 38 -14.07 -19.64 1.48
N ASN A 39 -13.28 -19.26 2.49
CA ASN A 39 -11.85 -18.93 2.31
C ASN A 39 -11.11 -19.99 1.47
N ARG A 40 -10.28 -19.52 0.53
CA ARG A 40 -9.52 -20.34 -0.45
C ARG A 40 -10.36 -21.17 -1.44
N GLU A 41 -11.68 -20.99 -1.48
CA GLU A 41 -12.53 -21.60 -2.51
C GLU A 41 -12.14 -21.10 -3.91
N ARG A 42 -11.95 -22.05 -4.83
CA ARG A 42 -11.79 -21.80 -6.26
C ARG A 42 -13.05 -22.21 -6.99
N ARG A 43 -13.44 -21.46 -8.02
CA ARG A 43 -14.67 -21.74 -8.77
C ARG A 43 -14.42 -21.78 -10.26
N ARG A 44 -14.93 -22.83 -10.91
CA ARG A 44 -14.88 -22.97 -12.36
C ARG A 44 -15.95 -22.08 -13.00
N LYS A 45 -15.55 -21.03 -13.70
CA LYS A 45 -16.44 -20.06 -14.36
C LYS A 45 -16.13 -19.96 -15.84
N SER A 46 -17.17 -19.73 -16.65
CA SER A 46 -17.03 -19.36 -18.05
C SER A 46 -16.58 -17.91 -18.15
N ILE A 47 -15.60 -17.65 -19.02
CA ILE A 47 -14.96 -16.34 -19.18
C ILE A 47 -14.69 -16.15 -20.67
N ARG A 48 -14.74 -14.91 -21.14
CA ARG A 48 -14.36 -14.57 -22.52
C ARG A 48 -12.84 -14.43 -22.62
N GLY A 49 -12.25 -14.89 -23.72
CA GLY A 49 -10.83 -14.62 -23.98
C GLY A 49 -10.54 -13.15 -24.30
N CYS A 50 -9.26 -12.81 -24.44
CA CYS A 50 -8.82 -11.43 -24.65
C CYS A 50 -8.87 -10.97 -26.12
N ILE A 51 -9.07 -11.90 -27.07
CA ILE A 51 -9.14 -11.58 -28.50
C ILE A 51 -10.51 -10.96 -28.82
N VAL A 52 -10.50 -9.82 -29.51
CA VAL A 52 -11.69 -9.07 -29.90
C VAL A 52 -12.41 -9.81 -31.02
N SER A 53 -13.75 -9.84 -30.96
CA SER A 53 -14.59 -10.49 -31.97
C SER A 53 -15.98 -9.86 -32.02
N PRO A 54 -16.79 -10.11 -33.07
CA PRO A 54 -18.15 -9.55 -33.20
C PRO A 54 -19.16 -9.99 -32.12
N ASN A 55 -18.80 -10.98 -31.30
CA ASN A 55 -19.64 -11.49 -30.21
C ASN A 55 -19.54 -10.66 -28.93
N LEU A 56 -18.78 -9.57 -28.92
CA LEU A 56 -18.72 -8.63 -27.81
C LEU A 56 -19.95 -7.72 -27.82
N SER A 57 -20.39 -7.31 -26.63
CA SER A 57 -21.46 -6.32 -26.47
C SER A 57 -20.88 -4.96 -26.10
N VAL A 58 -19.93 -4.93 -25.15
CA VAL A 58 -19.32 -3.69 -24.66
C VAL A 58 -17.80 -3.83 -24.59
N LEU A 59 -17.09 -2.81 -25.06
CA LEU A 59 -15.66 -2.65 -24.87
C LEU A 59 -15.37 -1.44 -23.97
N ASN A 60 -14.56 -1.65 -22.94
CA ASN A 60 -14.11 -0.62 -22.01
C ASN A 60 -12.72 -0.15 -22.43
N LEU A 61 -12.65 1.06 -22.99
CA LEU A 61 -11.43 1.70 -23.46
C LEU A 61 -10.99 2.82 -22.50
N VAL A 62 -9.71 3.17 -22.55
CA VAL A 62 -9.16 4.36 -21.87
C VAL A 62 -8.30 5.14 -22.84
N ILE A 63 -8.51 6.45 -22.85
CA ILE A 63 -7.74 7.41 -23.64
C ILE A 63 -6.38 7.60 -22.97
N VAL A 64 -5.32 7.37 -23.73
CA VAL A 64 -3.93 7.57 -23.27
C VAL A 64 -3.36 8.90 -23.78
N LYS A 65 -3.75 9.31 -24.99
CA LYS A 65 -3.37 10.59 -25.61
C LYS A 65 -4.64 11.27 -26.14
N LYS A 66 -4.78 12.58 -25.91
CA LYS A 66 -5.85 13.40 -26.49
C LYS A 66 -5.58 13.58 -27.99
N GLY A 67 -6.62 13.51 -28.82
CA GLY A 67 -6.54 13.84 -30.24
C GLY A 67 -6.60 15.35 -30.48
N GLU A 68 -6.64 15.75 -31.76
CA GLU A 68 -6.78 17.15 -32.16
C GLU A 68 -8.15 17.74 -31.75
N ASN A 69 -9.21 16.97 -32.00
CA ASN A 69 -10.57 17.36 -31.68
C ASN A 69 -11.00 16.89 -30.29
N ASP A 70 -11.81 17.73 -29.64
CA ASP A 70 -12.46 17.40 -28.39
C ASP A 70 -13.65 16.45 -28.58
N LEU A 71 -13.85 15.57 -27.60
CA LEU A 71 -14.92 14.58 -27.56
C LEU A 71 -15.99 15.03 -26.55
N PRO A 72 -17.24 15.25 -27.01
CA PRO A 72 -18.29 15.76 -26.15
C PRO A 72 -18.59 14.81 -25.00
N GLY A 73 -18.70 15.37 -23.79
CA GLY A 73 -19.03 14.64 -22.57
C GLY A 73 -17.88 13.81 -21.95
N LEU A 74 -16.71 13.74 -22.61
CA LEU A 74 -15.55 13.03 -22.07
C LEU A 74 -14.35 13.94 -21.84
N THR A 75 -13.91 14.69 -22.86
CA THR A 75 -12.79 15.63 -22.72
C THR A 75 -13.25 17.01 -22.31
N ASP A 76 -14.49 17.39 -22.66
CA ASP A 76 -15.07 18.70 -22.32
C ASP A 76 -15.31 18.90 -20.82
N ILE A 77 -15.55 17.81 -20.07
CA ILE A 77 -15.95 17.87 -18.67
C ILE A 77 -14.77 17.49 -17.78
N GLU A 78 -14.28 18.45 -17.00
CA GLU A 78 -13.28 18.17 -15.97
C GLU A 78 -13.91 17.66 -14.67
N LYS A 79 -13.65 16.40 -14.34
CA LYS A 79 -14.11 15.80 -13.08
C LYS A 79 -13.04 15.89 -11.98
N PRO A 80 -13.28 16.63 -10.89
CA PRO A 80 -12.30 16.75 -9.81
C PRO A 80 -12.10 15.42 -9.07
N ARG A 81 -10.92 15.23 -8.48
CA ARG A 81 -10.61 14.03 -7.69
C ARG A 81 -11.44 13.98 -6.41
N MET A 82 -12.16 12.86 -6.21
CA MET A 82 -13.08 12.68 -5.09
C MET A 82 -12.41 12.66 -3.70
N ARG A 83 -11.14 12.29 -3.61
CA ARG A 83 -10.37 12.21 -2.36
C ARG A 83 -8.93 12.65 -2.57
N GLY A 84 -8.42 13.41 -1.61
CA GLY A 84 -7.00 13.72 -1.51
C GLY A 84 -6.17 12.57 -0.92
N PRO A 85 -4.83 12.63 -1.05
CA PRO A 85 -3.94 11.67 -0.42
C PRO A 85 -4.07 11.71 1.12
N LYS A 86 -4.29 10.55 1.75
CA LYS A 86 -4.41 10.43 3.22
C LYS A 86 -3.06 10.43 3.95
N ARG A 87 -1.99 9.97 3.29
CA ARG A 87 -0.67 9.76 3.90
C ARG A 87 0.16 11.05 3.83
N ALA A 88 0.83 11.42 4.93
CA ALA A 88 1.67 12.63 5.00
C ALA A 88 2.77 12.68 3.92
N SER A 89 3.38 11.52 3.58
CA SER A 89 4.38 11.45 2.50
C SER A 89 3.80 11.85 1.14
N ASN A 90 2.57 11.44 0.85
CA ASN A 90 1.92 11.71 -0.44
C ASN A 90 1.38 13.13 -0.49
N ILE A 91 0.97 13.69 0.65
CA ILE A 91 0.58 15.10 0.77
C ILE A 91 1.80 16.01 0.50
N ARG A 92 2.95 15.71 1.13
CA ARG A 92 4.19 16.46 0.89
C ARG A 92 4.62 16.42 -0.58
N LYS A 93 4.51 15.28 -1.25
CA LYS A 93 4.78 15.15 -2.69
C LYS A 93 3.80 15.95 -3.55
N LEU A 94 2.53 15.99 -3.18
CA LEU A 94 1.51 16.70 -3.96
C LEU A 94 1.71 18.22 -3.93
N PHE A 95 2.07 18.75 -2.75
CA PHE A 95 2.22 20.19 -2.51
C PHE A 95 3.69 20.64 -2.46
N ASN A 96 4.64 19.78 -2.86
CA ASN A 96 6.09 20.05 -2.81
C ASN A 96 6.59 20.62 -1.47
N LEU A 97 6.05 20.11 -0.35
CA LEU A 97 6.36 20.61 0.99
C LEU A 97 7.64 19.98 1.55
N LEU A 98 8.43 20.80 2.24
CA LEU A 98 9.53 20.31 3.07
C LEU A 98 9.01 19.51 4.26
N LYS A 99 9.86 18.64 4.82
CA LYS A 99 9.47 17.75 5.94
C LYS A 99 8.99 18.53 7.17
N ASN A 100 9.49 19.75 7.35
CA ASN A 100 9.25 20.60 8.52
C ASN A 100 7.97 21.45 8.37
N GLU A 101 7.42 21.54 7.16
CA GLU A 101 6.22 22.32 6.88
C GLU A 101 4.99 21.40 6.93
N SER A 102 4.06 21.67 7.85
CA SER A 102 3.00 20.72 8.22
C SER A 102 1.57 21.26 8.06
N LYS A 103 1.38 22.33 7.28
CA LYS A 103 0.16 23.15 7.32
C LYS A 103 -1.03 22.63 6.47
N TYR A 104 -0.82 21.73 5.50
CA TYR A 104 -1.83 21.41 4.48
C TYR A 104 -2.51 20.03 4.68
N LYS A 105 -3.79 20.03 5.06
CA LYS A 105 -4.65 18.82 5.02
C LYS A 105 -5.70 18.96 3.94
N VAL A 106 -5.79 17.95 3.07
CA VAL A 106 -6.85 17.86 2.08
C VAL A 106 -8.10 17.28 2.75
N HIS A 107 -9.07 18.13 3.05
CA HIS A 107 -10.39 17.73 3.53
C HIS A 107 -11.32 17.53 2.34
N ARG A 108 -12.26 16.58 2.46
CA ARG A 108 -13.40 16.52 1.56
C ARG A 108 -14.40 17.58 2.06
N PRO A 109 -14.80 18.58 1.27
CA PRO A 109 -15.94 19.40 1.65
C PRO A 109 -17.14 18.46 1.75
N GLY A 110 -17.69 18.33 2.96
CA GLY A 110 -18.94 17.60 3.17
C GLY A 110 -20.07 18.31 2.41
N ALA A 111 -21.11 17.57 2.04
CA ALA A 111 -22.30 18.12 1.40
C ALA A 111 -23.01 19.23 2.22
N SER A 112 -22.59 19.45 3.48
CA SER A 112 -23.08 20.46 4.40
C SER A 112 -22.29 21.78 4.43
N MET A 113 -21.17 21.91 3.71
CA MET A 113 -20.37 23.15 3.69
C MET A 113 -20.84 24.11 2.58
N LYS A 114 -22.15 24.37 2.53
CA LYS A 114 -22.65 25.67 2.03
C LYS A 114 -22.67 26.61 3.22
N LYS A 115 -21.53 27.17 3.61
CA LYS A 115 -21.47 28.37 4.47
C LYS A 115 -20.07 28.95 4.45
N GLN A 116 -19.99 30.09 3.78
CA GLN A 116 -19.18 31.26 4.07
C GLN A 116 -17.67 31.06 4.20
N CYS A 117 -16.97 31.87 3.40
CA CYS A 117 -15.64 32.39 3.67
C CYS A 117 -15.56 32.94 5.10
N GLN A 118 -15.34 32.11 6.11
CA GLN A 118 -14.84 32.56 7.40
C GLN A 118 -13.83 31.56 7.92
N THR A 119 -12.66 32.10 8.19
CA THR A 119 -11.58 31.56 9.02
C THR A 119 -12.13 30.99 10.33
N GLU A 120 -12.52 29.72 10.31
CA GLU A 120 -12.61 28.93 11.53
C GLU A 120 -11.59 27.80 11.44
N GLN A 121 -10.67 27.82 12.40
CA GLN A 121 -9.62 26.83 12.56
C GLN A 121 -10.26 25.50 12.96
N GLU A 122 -10.80 24.78 11.98
CA GLU A 122 -11.41 23.47 12.17
C GLU A 122 -10.41 22.56 12.88
N LYS A 123 -10.79 22.07 14.06
CA LYS A 123 -9.96 21.33 15.03
C LYS A 123 -9.06 20.33 14.31
N ARG A 124 -7.78 20.70 14.20
CA ARG A 124 -6.79 20.07 13.32
C ARG A 124 -6.37 18.67 13.85
N LYS A 125 -7.12 17.61 13.53
CA LYS A 125 -6.73 16.23 13.88
C LYS A 125 -5.36 15.86 13.29
N PRO A 126 -4.32 15.54 14.09
CA PRO A 126 -2.97 15.31 13.60
C PRO A 126 -2.93 14.21 12.53
N TYR A 127 -2.00 14.30 11.58
CA TYR A 127 -1.91 13.32 10.50
C TYR A 127 -1.76 11.91 11.09
N PRO A 128 -2.40 10.87 10.50
CA PRO A 128 -2.36 9.51 11.04
C PRO A 128 -0.94 8.89 11.09
N ARG A 129 0.06 9.56 10.50
CA ARG A 129 1.45 9.08 10.42
C ARG A 129 2.53 10.13 10.64
N THR A 130 2.20 11.37 11.02
CA THR A 130 3.25 12.20 11.64
C THR A 130 3.72 11.45 12.88
N LYS A 131 5.04 11.34 13.08
CA LYS A 131 5.55 10.81 14.34
C LYS A 131 5.10 11.81 15.41
N SER A 132 4.00 11.51 16.10
CA SER A 132 3.64 12.23 17.31
C SER A 132 4.82 12.10 18.27
N THR A 133 5.02 13.11 19.12
CA THR A 133 6.01 13.05 20.19
C THR A 133 5.84 11.77 21.01
N GLU A 134 4.60 11.33 21.23
CA GLU A 134 4.24 10.05 21.84
C GLU A 134 4.83 8.84 21.13
N ARG A 135 4.65 8.69 19.81
CA ARG A 135 5.24 7.56 19.06
C ARG A 135 6.76 7.55 19.10
N VAL A 136 7.40 8.72 19.16
CA VAL A 136 8.86 8.81 19.30
C VAL A 136 9.29 8.35 20.70
N LYS A 137 8.60 8.81 21.73
CA LYS A 137 8.81 8.37 23.13
C LYS A 137 8.64 6.87 23.26
N GLU A 138 7.57 6.32 22.69
CA GLU A 138 7.26 4.90 22.73
C GLU A 138 8.33 4.07 21.99
N LYS A 139 8.74 4.49 20.80
CA LYS A 139 9.84 3.84 20.06
C LYS A 139 11.16 3.88 20.83
N ASN A 140 11.47 4.99 21.49
CA ASN A 140 12.67 5.13 22.32
C ASN A 140 12.59 4.23 23.56
N LYS A 141 11.40 4.11 24.17
CA LYS A 141 11.15 3.18 25.30
C LYS A 141 11.41 1.74 24.88
N TYR A 142 10.85 1.28 23.75
CA TYR A 142 11.10 -0.07 23.26
C TYR A 142 12.57 -0.32 22.89
N LYS A 143 13.28 0.69 22.35
CA LYS A 143 14.73 0.61 22.14
C LYS A 143 15.51 0.48 23.45
N GLN A 144 15.15 1.26 24.47
CA GLN A 144 15.78 1.16 25.79
C GLN A 144 15.52 -0.20 26.44
N ILE A 145 14.31 -0.76 26.29
CA ILE A 145 13.97 -2.10 26.76
C ILE A 145 14.80 -3.16 26.02
N GLY A 146 14.90 -3.07 24.68
CA GLY A 146 15.72 -3.99 23.88
C GLY A 146 17.21 -3.93 24.24
N ASN A 147 17.77 -2.72 24.39
CA ASN A 147 19.15 -2.54 24.83
C ASN A 147 19.38 -3.11 26.24
N ARG A 148 18.45 -2.88 27.18
CA ARG A 148 18.51 -3.46 28.53
C ARG A 148 18.41 -4.99 28.51
N ALA A 149 17.63 -5.57 27.61
CA ALA A 149 17.53 -7.03 27.46
C ALA A 149 18.86 -7.60 26.93
N MET A 150 19.44 -7.00 25.88
CA MET A 150 20.74 -7.42 25.36
C MET A 150 21.87 -7.26 26.39
N GLU A 151 21.88 -6.16 27.15
CA GLU A 151 22.89 -5.92 28.17
C GLU A 151 22.82 -6.96 29.32
N LYS A 152 21.60 -7.44 29.65
CA LYS A 152 21.41 -8.51 30.62
C LYS A 152 21.90 -9.87 30.11
N GLU A 153 21.78 -10.16 28.82
CA GLU A 153 22.32 -11.38 28.21
C GLU A 153 23.84 -11.32 27.98
N GLU A 154 24.39 -10.14 27.66
CA GLU A 154 25.84 -9.94 27.51
C GLU A 154 26.59 -9.99 28.84
N LYS A 155 25.99 -9.57 29.97
CA LYS A 155 26.65 -9.56 31.29
C LYS A 155 27.16 -10.94 31.75
N PRO A 156 26.37 -12.03 31.74
CA PRO A 156 26.87 -13.35 32.09
C PRO A 156 27.90 -13.88 31.07
N ASN A 157 27.72 -13.58 29.78
CA ASN A 157 28.65 -13.99 28.72
C ASN A 157 29.99 -13.22 28.77
N ARG A 158 30.01 -11.94 29.16
CA ARG A 158 31.25 -11.16 29.34
C ARG A 158 32.11 -11.70 30.48
N GLY A 159 31.50 -12.15 31.59
CA GLY A 159 32.22 -12.78 32.69
C GLY A 159 32.84 -14.12 32.28
N GLN A 160 32.06 -14.98 31.62
CA GLN A 160 32.54 -16.27 31.12
C GLN A 160 33.63 -16.12 30.04
N THR A 161 33.49 -15.16 29.12
CA THR A 161 34.51 -14.86 28.10
C THR A 161 35.78 -14.24 28.69
N TRP A 162 35.68 -13.44 29.75
CA TRP A 162 36.85 -12.94 30.50
C TRP A 162 37.58 -14.06 31.23
N SER A 163 36.86 -14.96 31.89
CA SER A 163 37.45 -16.12 32.55
C SER A 163 38.11 -17.07 31.55
N HIS A 164 37.44 -17.37 30.43
CA HIS A 164 38.04 -18.15 29.35
C HIS A 164 39.27 -17.47 28.75
N LYS A 165 39.22 -16.15 28.49
CA LYS A 165 40.40 -15.41 28.00
C LYS A 165 41.56 -15.43 28.99
N LYS A 166 41.31 -15.29 30.29
CA LYS A 166 42.37 -15.38 31.31
C LYS A 166 43.02 -16.74 31.33
N ILE A 167 42.22 -17.82 31.30
CA ILE A 167 42.73 -19.20 31.29
C ILE A 167 43.58 -19.45 30.03
N ILE A 168 43.16 -18.96 28.87
CA ILE A 168 43.94 -19.08 27.62
C ILE A 168 45.29 -18.36 27.76
N VAL A 169 45.31 -17.12 28.24
CA VAL A 169 46.55 -16.36 28.44
C VAL A 169 47.48 -17.07 29.45
N SER A 170 46.94 -17.62 30.54
CA SER A 170 47.74 -18.36 31.53
C SER A 170 48.37 -19.64 30.94
N LEU A 171 47.68 -20.32 30.03
CA LEU A 171 48.21 -21.50 29.34
C LEU A 171 49.29 -21.12 28.32
N GLU A 172 49.10 -20.03 27.59
CA GLU A 172 50.10 -19.49 26.67
C GLU A 172 51.39 -19.06 27.41
N ASP A 173 51.25 -18.46 28.60
CA ASP A 173 52.37 -18.07 29.45
C ASP A 173 53.12 -19.29 30.03
N GLU A 174 52.41 -20.37 30.41
CA GLU A 174 53.02 -21.62 30.88
C GLU A 174 53.75 -22.37 29.75
N ASP A 175 53.19 -22.39 28.55
CA ASP A 175 53.83 -23.00 27.38
C ASP A 175 55.07 -22.21 26.91
N ALA A 176 55.09 -20.88 27.11
CA ALA A 176 56.25 -20.04 26.82
C ALA A 176 57.38 -20.15 27.86
N ALA A 177 57.09 -20.66 29.07
CA ALA A 177 58.06 -20.86 30.14
C ALA A 177 58.74 -22.25 30.12
N ARG A 178 58.31 -23.14 29.22
CA ARG A 178 58.92 -24.44 28.93
C ARG A 178 59.93 -24.37 27.79
#